data_AF-A0A535K511-F1
#
_entry.id   AF-A0A535K511-F1
#
_cell.length_a   1.000
_cell.length_b   1.000
_cell.length_c   1.000
_cell.angle_alpha   90.00
_cell.angle_beta   90.00
_cell.angle_gamma   90.00
#
_symmetry.space_group_name_H-M   'P 1'
#
loop_
_entity.id
_entity.type
_entity.pdbx_description
1 polymer ?
#
loop_
_entity_poly.entity_id
_entity_poly.type
_entity_poly.pdbx_seq_one_letter_code
_entity_poly.pdbx_strand_id
1 'polypeptide(L)'
;MIVRRAPLALFALAFILLPGASALAAPAEVLRASYTAAPPAQVQAGSAFVVALTLENIGTDPWTTTGPQPINASYHWIDGAGTTVVWDGARTPLGGDVAPGAQRVVQATIQAPP
;
A
#
# COMPACT_ATOMS: atom_id res chain seq x y z
N MET A 1 11.75 78.39 -15.95
CA MET A 1 12.80 77.39 -16.23
C MET A 1 12.56 76.24 -15.25
N ILE A 2 11.74 75.22 -15.59
CA ILE A 2 12.16 73.92 -16.17
C ILE A 2 13.19 73.26 -15.23
N VAL A 3 12.94 72.13 -14.53
CA VAL A 3 12.54 70.79 -14.99
C VAL A 3 11.85 69.98 -13.86
N ARG A 4 10.84 69.17 -14.23
CA ARG A 4 10.22 68.10 -13.42
C ARG A 4 11.02 66.80 -13.50
N ARG A 5 11.23 66.06 -12.41
CA ARG A 5 11.40 64.59 -12.42
C ARG A 5 10.80 63.95 -11.17
N ALA A 6 9.93 62.99 -11.37
CA ALA A 6 9.44 61.96 -10.44
C ALA A 6 9.57 60.61 -11.16
N PRO A 7 9.37 59.44 -10.54
CA PRO A 7 9.67 58.97 -9.18
C PRO A 7 10.51 57.65 -9.22
N LEU A 8 10.96 57.14 -8.07
CA LEU A 8 11.16 55.68 -7.92
C LEU A 8 10.61 55.26 -6.55
N ALA A 9 9.42 54.67 -6.59
CA ALA A 9 8.89 53.88 -5.49
C ALA A 9 9.61 52.52 -5.51
N LEU A 10 10.39 52.23 -4.48
CA LEU A 10 10.97 50.91 -4.28
C LEU A 10 9.96 50.07 -3.49
N PHE A 11 9.24 49.18 -4.18
CA PHE A 11 8.48 48.11 -3.54
C PHE A 11 9.49 47.09 -2.99
N ALA A 12 9.81 47.17 -1.70
CA ALA A 12 10.47 46.08 -1.00
C ALA A 12 9.41 45.02 -0.67
N LEU A 13 9.27 44.03 -1.55
CA LEU A 13 8.52 42.81 -1.25
C LEU A 13 9.36 41.99 -0.26
N ALA A 14 9.12 42.18 1.04
CA ALA A 14 9.68 41.30 2.05
C ALA A 14 8.99 39.93 1.91
N PHE A 15 9.69 38.98 1.29
CA PHE A 15 9.33 37.57 1.34
C PHE A 15 9.35 37.13 2.82
N ILE A 16 8.16 36.95 3.39
CA ILE A 16 7.99 36.26 4.66
C ILE A 16 8.42 34.80 4.43
N LEU A 17 9.64 34.47 4.86
CA LEU A 17 10.06 33.08 5.07
C LEU A 17 9.20 32.52 6.21
N LEU A 18 8.05 31.94 5.86
CA LEU A 18 7.44 30.93 6.72
C LEU A 18 8.51 29.84 6.89
N PRO A 19 8.94 29.50 8.12
CA PRO A 19 9.81 28.36 8.31
C PRO A 19 9.04 27.15 7.78
N GLY A 20 9.51 26.61 6.64
CA GLY A 20 9.03 25.35 6.13
C GLY A 20 9.17 24.36 7.27
N ALA A 21 8.06 23.86 7.79
CA ALA A 21 8.08 22.73 8.67
C ALA A 21 8.71 21.61 7.84
N SER A 22 9.99 21.34 8.07
CA SER A 22 10.62 20.09 7.67
C SER A 22 9.85 19.02 8.44
N ALA A 23 8.76 18.53 7.87
CA ALA A 23 8.25 17.24 8.24
C ALA A 23 9.42 16.30 7.95
N LEU A 24 9.98 15.68 8.99
CA LEU A 24 10.82 14.51 8.80
C LEU A 24 9.95 13.52 8.03
N ALA A 25 10.19 13.40 6.73
CA ALA A 25 9.56 12.37 5.94
C ALA A 25 10.02 11.05 6.56
N ALA A 26 9.11 10.35 7.24
CA ALA A 26 9.37 8.96 7.58
C ALA A 26 9.80 8.25 6.28
N PRO A 27 10.83 7.38 6.32
CA PRO A 27 11.24 6.68 5.12
C PRO A 27 10.01 6.00 4.51
N ALA A 28 9.76 6.25 3.22
CA ALA A 28 8.68 5.58 2.54
C ALA A 28 8.93 4.07 2.64
N GLU A 29 7.97 3.32 3.17
CA GLU A 29 8.13 1.88 3.30
C GLU A 29 8.12 1.26 1.91
N VAL A 30 9.18 0.52 1.59
CA VAL A 30 9.49 0.02 0.25
C VAL A 30 8.40 -0.92 -0.27
N LEU A 31 8.05 -1.94 0.53
CA LEU A 31 6.95 -2.87 0.24
C LEU A 31 5.84 -2.68 1.27
N ARG A 32 4.69 -2.17 0.83
CA ARG A 32 3.54 -1.93 1.70
C ARG A 32 2.24 -2.17 0.95
N ALA A 33 1.30 -2.83 1.61
CA ALA A 33 -0.01 -3.15 1.04
C ALA A 33 -1.13 -2.66 1.96
N SER A 34 -2.22 -2.18 1.37
CA SER A 34 -3.55 -2.25 1.98
C SER A 34 -4.38 -3.30 1.27
N TYR A 35 -5.34 -3.89 1.99
CA TYR A 35 -6.19 -4.91 1.40
C TYR A 35 -7.60 -4.89 1.97
N THR A 36 -8.54 -5.40 1.18
CA THR A 36 -9.89 -5.73 1.62
C THR A 36 -10.24 -7.14 1.16
N ALA A 37 -10.90 -7.89 2.02
CA ALA A 37 -11.39 -9.23 1.74
C ALA A 37 -12.69 -9.47 2.51
N ALA A 38 -13.56 -10.32 1.95
CA ALA A 38 -14.81 -10.73 2.58
C ALA A 38 -14.87 -12.27 2.64
N PRO A 39 -14.14 -12.91 3.57
CA PRO A 39 -14.23 -14.34 3.75
C PRO A 39 -15.61 -14.74 4.33
N PRO A 40 -16.07 -15.97 4.06
CA PRO A 40 -17.28 -16.50 4.70
C PRO A 40 -17.10 -16.58 6.23
N ALA A 41 -18.19 -16.35 6.97
CA ALA A 41 -18.18 -16.38 8.44
C ALA A 41 -17.95 -17.79 9.01
N GLN A 42 -18.30 -18.83 8.24
CA GLN A 42 -18.12 -20.23 8.59
C GLN A 42 -17.76 -21.03 7.34
N VAL A 43 -16.90 -22.02 7.52
CA VAL A 43 -16.51 -22.98 6.49
C VAL A 43 -16.45 -24.37 7.10
N GLN A 44 -16.62 -25.39 6.26
CA GLN A 44 -16.42 -26.76 6.71
C GLN A 44 -14.93 -27.00 7.00
N ALA A 45 -14.61 -27.61 8.13
CA ALA A 45 -13.24 -28.03 8.44
C ALA A 45 -12.67 -28.91 7.31
N GLY A 46 -11.40 -28.74 6.99
CA GLY A 46 -10.72 -29.44 5.91
C GLY A 46 -11.19 -29.10 4.49
N SER A 47 -12.11 -28.15 4.29
CA SER A 47 -12.55 -27.74 2.95
C SER A 47 -11.69 -26.64 2.34
N ALA A 48 -11.64 -26.60 1.01
CA ALA A 48 -11.08 -25.47 0.26
C ALA A 48 -12.20 -24.54 -0.21
N PHE A 49 -11.95 -23.23 -0.17
CA PHE A 49 -12.88 -22.20 -0.63
C PHE A 49 -12.11 -21.02 -1.23
N VAL A 50 -12.82 -20.14 -1.95
CA VAL A 50 -12.23 -18.98 -2.61
C VAL A 50 -12.64 -17.70 -1.89
N VAL A 51 -11.67 -16.80 -1.69
CA VAL A 51 -11.89 -15.45 -1.17
C VAL A 51 -11.39 -14.43 -2.20
N ALA A 52 -12.27 -13.51 -2.59
CA ALA A 52 -11.87 -12.35 -3.38
C ALA A 52 -11.07 -11.40 -2.48
N LEU A 53 -9.82 -11.14 -2.87
CA LEU A 53 -8.88 -10.28 -2.17
C LEU A 53 -8.54 -9.09 -3.08
N THR A 54 -8.91 -7.89 -2.64
CA THR A 54 -8.48 -6.65 -3.30
C THR A 54 -7.24 -6.13 -2.59
N LEU A 55 -6.15 -5.98 -3.33
CA LEU A 55 -4.86 -5.50 -2.87
C LEU A 55 -4.57 -4.14 -3.48
N GLU A 56 -3.96 -3.24 -2.72
CA GLU A 56 -3.42 -1.98 -3.21
C GLU A 56 -1.96 -1.85 -2.79
N ASN A 57 -1.10 -1.53 -3.76
CA ASN A 57 0.29 -1.21 -3.48
C ASN A 57 0.41 0.23 -3.00
N ILE A 58 0.52 0.40 -1.68
CA ILE A 58 0.73 1.68 -1.02
C ILE A 58 2.20 1.91 -0.65
N GLY A 59 3.11 1.07 -1.17
CA GLY A 59 4.55 1.23 -1.06
C GLY A 59 5.15 1.99 -2.24
N THR A 60 6.48 2.03 -2.32
CA THR A 60 7.20 2.72 -3.41
C THR A 60 7.75 1.79 -4.47
N ASP A 61 7.91 0.50 -4.16
CA ASP A 61 8.44 -0.48 -5.10
C ASP A 61 7.32 -1.24 -5.81
N PRO A 62 7.48 -1.54 -7.11
CA PRO A 62 6.55 -2.41 -7.80
C PRO A 62 6.60 -3.82 -7.22
N TRP A 63 5.43 -4.45 -7.08
CA TRP A 63 5.37 -5.86 -6.73
C TRP A 63 5.61 -6.69 -7.99
N THR A 64 6.81 -7.26 -8.09
CA THR A 64 7.17 -8.13 -9.21
C THR A 64 6.64 -9.54 -8.97
N THR A 65 6.03 -10.11 -10.00
CA THR A 65 5.42 -11.45 -9.98
C THR A 65 6.21 -12.50 -10.76
N THR A 66 7.34 -12.08 -11.31
CA THR A 66 8.27 -12.91 -12.09
C THR A 66 9.68 -12.80 -11.52
N GLY A 67 10.59 -13.68 -11.96
CA GLY A 67 11.97 -13.70 -11.49
C GLY A 67 12.16 -14.53 -10.21
N PRO A 68 13.32 -14.39 -9.53
CA PRO A 68 13.73 -15.29 -8.46
C PRO A 68 12.97 -15.09 -7.13
N GLN A 69 12.32 -13.94 -6.92
CA GLN A 69 11.58 -13.61 -5.69
C GLN A 69 10.23 -12.96 -6.00
N PRO A 70 9.27 -13.72 -6.58
CA PRO A 70 7.98 -13.18 -6.93
C PRO A 70 7.12 -12.92 -5.68
N ILE A 71 6.44 -11.78 -5.66
CA ILE A 71 5.46 -11.44 -4.62
C ILE A 71 4.17 -12.21 -4.88
N ASN A 72 3.66 -12.85 -3.82
CA ASN A 72 2.41 -13.62 -3.82
C ASN A 72 1.60 -13.25 -2.57
N ALA A 73 0.28 -13.42 -2.63
CA ALA A 73 -0.56 -13.36 -1.44
C ALA A 73 -0.56 -14.72 -0.71
N SER A 74 -0.66 -14.71 0.62
CA SER A 74 -0.87 -15.91 1.44
C SER A 74 -1.77 -15.52 2.63
N TYR A 75 -2.10 -16.48 3.48
CA TYR A 75 -2.99 -16.33 4.62
C TYR A 75 -2.46 -17.04 5.85
N HIS A 76 -2.99 -16.67 7.01
CA HIS A 76 -2.80 -17.37 8.26
C HIS A 76 -4.15 -17.82 8.81
N TRP A 77 -4.19 -19.01 9.40
CA TRP A 77 -5.31 -19.40 10.27
C TRP A 77 -4.94 -19.08 11.69
N ILE A 78 -5.83 -18.36 12.38
CA ILE A 78 -5.68 -17.98 13.78
C ILE A 78 -6.90 -18.54 14.52
N ASP A 79 -6.67 -19.25 15.63
CA ASP A 79 -7.75 -19.79 16.45
C ASP A 79 -8.43 -18.73 17.32
N GLY A 80 -9.46 -19.14 18.06
CA GLY A 80 -10.20 -18.23 18.96
C GLY A 80 -9.38 -17.68 20.13
N ALA A 81 -8.22 -18.26 20.43
CA ALA A 81 -7.29 -17.77 21.44
C ALA A 81 -6.22 -16.82 20.85
N GLY A 82 -6.22 -16.60 19.54
CA GLY A 82 -5.21 -15.79 18.85
C GLY A 82 -3.96 -16.58 18.44
N THR A 83 -3.96 -17.91 18.58
CA THR A 83 -2.83 -18.75 18.21
C THR A 83 -2.85 -19.02 16.71
N THR A 84 -1.71 -18.82 16.05
CA THR A 84 -1.55 -19.23 14.65
C THR A 84 -1.60 -20.75 14.53
N VAL A 85 -2.60 -21.27 13.83
CA VAL A 85 -2.77 -22.69 13.47
C VAL A 85 -2.05 -23.01 12.16
N VAL A 86 -2.10 -22.09 11.20
CA VAL A 86 -1.37 -22.19 9.93
C VAL A 86 -0.67 -20.88 9.70
N TRP A 87 0.66 -20.93 9.61
CA TRP A 87 1.49 -19.83 9.13
C TRP A 87 1.79 -20.04 7.64
N ASP A 88 1.80 -18.97 6.86
CA ASP A 88 2.03 -18.98 5.41
C ASP A 88 1.30 -20.11 4.68
N GLY A 89 -0.04 -20.03 4.64
CA GLY A 89 -0.89 -20.93 3.86
C GLY A 89 -0.60 -20.91 2.35
N ALA A 90 -1.47 -21.56 1.57
CA ALA A 90 -1.30 -21.66 0.14
C ALA A 90 -1.08 -20.29 -0.53
N ARG A 91 -0.01 -20.18 -1.33
CA ARG A 91 0.32 -18.94 -2.04
C ARG A 91 -0.60 -18.75 -3.24
N THR A 92 -1.17 -17.56 -3.34
CA THR A 92 -1.99 -17.11 -4.47
C THR A 92 -1.15 -16.19 -5.35
N PRO A 93 -0.85 -16.58 -6.61
CA PRO A 93 -0.21 -15.71 -7.57
C PRO A 93 -1.03 -14.46 -7.86
N LEU A 94 -0.39 -13.30 -7.95
CA LEU A 94 -1.10 -12.05 -8.27
C LEU A 94 -1.49 -11.97 -9.76
N GLY A 95 -0.98 -12.86 -10.62
CA GLY A 95 -1.30 -12.88 -12.05
C GLY A 95 -0.74 -11.70 -12.83
N GLY A 96 0.20 -10.96 -12.27
CA GLY A 96 0.90 -9.85 -12.90
C GLY A 96 1.31 -8.77 -11.91
N ASP A 97 2.30 -7.98 -12.30
CA ASP A 97 2.90 -6.96 -11.45
C ASP A 97 1.89 -5.91 -10.99
N VAL A 98 2.15 -5.34 -9.81
CA VAL A 98 1.35 -4.27 -9.22
C VAL A 98 2.25 -3.07 -8.94
N ALA A 99 2.15 -2.05 -9.79
CA ALA A 99 2.89 -0.81 -9.63
C ALA A 99 2.45 -0.04 -8.36
N PRO A 100 3.30 0.87 -7.83
CA PRO A 100 2.90 1.79 -6.76
C PRO A 100 1.61 2.54 -7.09
N GLY A 101 0.69 2.60 -6.13
CA GLY A 101 -0.65 3.19 -6.26
C GLY A 101 -1.65 2.35 -7.07
N ALA A 102 -1.25 1.20 -7.62
CA ALA A 102 -2.16 0.33 -8.38
C ALA A 102 -2.91 -0.64 -7.45
N GLN A 103 -4.12 -0.99 -7.88
CA GLN A 103 -4.95 -2.01 -7.25
C GLN A 103 -5.03 -3.27 -8.11
N ARG A 104 -5.22 -4.41 -7.43
CA ARG A 104 -5.47 -5.69 -8.09
C ARG A 104 -6.39 -6.56 -7.26
N VAL A 105 -7.36 -7.20 -7.93
CA VAL A 105 -8.20 -8.24 -7.32
C VAL A 105 -7.66 -9.61 -7.68
N VAL A 106 -7.50 -10.47 -6.68
CA VAL A 106 -7.06 -11.87 -6.85
C VAL A 106 -8.08 -12.81 -6.19
N GLN A 107 -8.22 -14.01 -6.76
CA GLN A 107 -9.07 -15.06 -6.21
C GLN A 107 -8.19 -16.01 -5.40
N ALA A 108 -8.15 -15.82 -4.09
CA ALA A 108 -7.30 -16.61 -3.20
C ALA A 108 -7.99 -17.92 -2.82
N THR A 109 -7.37 -19.05 -3.13
CA THR A 109 -7.81 -20.37 -2.67
C THR A 109 -7.29 -20.60 -1.25
N ILE A 110 -8.20 -20.76 -0.30
CA ILE A 110 -7.91 -20.95 1.11
C ILE A 110 -8.30 -22.38 1.50
N GLN A 111 -7.37 -23.10 2.13
CA GLN A 111 -7.61 -24.42 2.72
C GLN A 111 -7.87 -24.28 4.22
N ALA A 112 -9.04 -24.71 4.69
CA ALA A 112 -9.37 -24.76 6.11
C ALA A 112 -8.59 -25.88 6.82
N PRO A 113 -8.13 -25.66 8.07
CA PRO A 113 -7.56 -26.72 8.91
C PRO A 113 -8.58 -27.83 9.20
N PRO A 114 -8.11 -29.05 9.51
CA PRO A 114 -8.98 -30.17 9.90
C PRO A 114 -9.63 -29.97 11.27
#